data_AF-A0A2N8MIL6-F1
#
_entry.id   AF-A0A2N8MIL6-F1
#
_cell.length_a   1.000
_cell.length_b   1.000
_cell.length_c   1.000
_cell.angle_alpha   90.00
_cell.angle_beta   90.00
_cell.angle_gamma   90.00
#
_symmetry.space_group_name_H-M   'P 1'
#
loop_
_entity.id
_entity.type
_entity.pdbx_description
1 polymer ?
#
loop_
_entity_poly.entity_id
_entity_poly.type
_entity_poly.pdbx_seq_one_letter_code
_entity_poly.pdbx_strand_id
1 'polypeptide(L)'
;MIGKTKDAGWEIGVSKTVPYPLDHVWEYLSGPGLTAWLGDVRLDPVKGAPYETAEGTVGEVRGYREREKIRLTWWPKGWDHESTVQVALRNAGPDKTVVVFHQERLAGAEERAVQRDHWQTVMKVVVDGLGG
;
A
#
# COMPACT_ATOMS: atom_id res chain seq x y z
N MET A 1 33.37 -8.87 -17.13
CA MET A 1 32.69 -8.80 -15.82
C MET A 1 32.24 -7.36 -15.62
N ILE A 2 30.95 -7.05 -15.78
CA ILE A 2 30.37 -5.76 -15.36
C ILE A 2 28.91 -6.02 -14.95
N GLY A 3 28.58 -5.66 -13.71
CA GLY A 3 27.23 -5.30 -13.28
C GLY A 3 26.26 -6.44 -12.94
N LYS A 4 26.51 -7.21 -11.87
CA LYS A 4 25.37 -7.71 -11.09
C LYS A 4 24.63 -6.48 -10.58
N THR A 5 23.47 -6.16 -11.13
CA THR A 5 22.53 -5.25 -10.44
C THR A 5 22.14 -5.96 -9.16
N LYS A 6 22.83 -5.61 -8.08
CA LYS A 6 22.59 -6.14 -6.73
C LYS A 6 21.43 -5.37 -6.08
N ASP A 7 20.35 -5.13 -6.84
CA ASP A 7 19.22 -4.28 -6.42
C ASP A 7 17.89 -4.80 -6.98
N ALA A 8 17.69 -6.12 -7.03
CA ALA A 8 16.33 -6.62 -6.82
C ALA A 8 16.10 -6.51 -5.31
N GLY A 9 15.74 -5.30 -4.83
CA GLY A 9 15.48 -5.05 -3.41
C GLY A 9 14.47 -6.06 -2.86
N TRP A 10 14.44 -6.24 -1.54
CA TRP A 10 13.51 -7.19 -0.94
C TRP A 10 12.06 -6.69 -1.11
N GLU A 11 11.13 -7.64 -1.21
CA GLU A 11 9.71 -7.35 -1.37
C GLU A 11 8.81 -8.24 -0.53
N ILE A 12 7.61 -7.76 -0.27
CA ILE A 12 6.51 -8.48 0.40
C ILE A 12 5.21 -8.26 -0.36
N GLY A 13 4.32 -9.24 -0.25
CA GLY A 13 2.91 -9.10 -0.57
C GLY A 13 2.05 -9.69 0.54
N VAL A 14 0.97 -9.01 0.91
CA VAL A 14 -0.09 -9.49 1.80
C VAL A 14 -1.41 -9.32 1.08
N SER A 15 -2.17 -10.39 0.93
CA SER A 15 -3.45 -10.38 0.22
C SER A 15 -4.56 -11.03 1.04
N LYS A 16 -5.79 -10.53 0.86
CA LYS A 16 -6.99 -11.14 1.43
C LYS A 16 -8.19 -10.92 0.52
N THR A 17 -9.04 -11.93 0.41
CA THR A 17 -10.34 -11.80 -0.23
C THR A 17 -11.36 -11.31 0.79
N VAL A 18 -12.08 -10.24 0.46
CA VAL A 18 -13.13 -9.64 1.29
C VAL A 18 -14.50 -9.81 0.62
N PRO A 19 -15.58 -9.99 1.40
CA PRO A 19 -16.93 -10.22 0.88
C PRO A 19 -17.65 -8.91 0.54
N TYR A 20 -16.98 -8.03 -0.22
CA TYR A 20 -17.54 -6.75 -0.66
C TYR A 20 -17.28 -6.51 -2.15
N PRO A 21 -18.22 -5.83 -2.85
CA PRO A 21 -18.04 -5.40 -4.23
C PRO A 21 -16.81 -4.51 -4.43
N LEU A 22 -16.23 -4.54 -5.63
CA LEU A 22 -15.03 -3.80 -6.00
C LEU A 22 -15.15 -2.29 -5.72
N ASP A 23 -16.28 -1.70 -6.11
CA ASP A 23 -16.53 -0.26 -5.98
C ASP A 23 -16.52 0.16 -4.50
N HIS A 24 -17.20 -0.61 -3.63
CA HIS A 24 -17.23 -0.35 -2.19
C HIS A 24 -15.83 -0.41 -1.56
N VAL A 25 -15.05 -1.44 -1.90
CA VAL A 25 -13.68 -1.61 -1.39
C VAL A 25 -12.76 -0.48 -1.89
N TRP A 26 -12.94 -0.06 -3.14
CA TRP A 26 -12.18 1.05 -3.71
C TRP A 26 -12.49 2.38 -3.02
N GLU A 27 -13.77 2.74 -2.89
CA GLU A 27 -14.21 3.96 -2.21
C GLU A 27 -13.68 4.05 -0.78
N TYR A 28 -13.73 2.93 -0.05
CA TYR A 28 -13.15 2.86 1.28
C TYR A 28 -11.63 3.07 1.26
N LEU A 29 -10.87 2.26 0.51
CA LEU A 29 -9.40 2.29 0.54
C LEU A 29 -8.79 3.59 -0.01
N SER A 30 -9.49 4.26 -0.92
CA SER A 30 -9.07 5.55 -1.49
C SER A 30 -9.59 6.76 -0.73
N GLY A 31 -10.51 6.57 0.22
CA GLY A 31 -11.06 7.61 1.08
C GLY A 31 -10.78 7.31 2.56
N PRO A 32 -11.79 6.99 3.38
CA PRO A 32 -11.63 6.86 4.84
C PRO A 32 -10.63 5.77 5.27
N GLY A 33 -10.45 4.74 4.45
CA GLY A 33 -9.48 3.68 4.69
C GLY A 33 -8.02 4.12 4.55
N LEU A 34 -7.73 5.30 3.95
CA LEU A 34 -6.37 5.85 3.89
C LEU A 34 -5.74 5.96 5.28
N THR A 35 -6.51 6.39 6.28
CA THR A 35 -6.06 6.49 7.66
C THR A 35 -5.56 5.15 8.22
N ALA A 36 -6.13 4.02 7.76
CA ALA A 36 -5.76 2.70 8.25
C ALA A 36 -4.44 2.17 7.66
N TRP A 37 -4.09 2.55 6.43
CA TRP A 37 -2.94 1.96 5.72
C TRP A 37 -1.83 2.94 5.35
N LEU A 38 -2.14 4.24 5.26
CA LEU A 38 -1.18 5.29 4.92
C LEU A 38 -0.98 6.27 6.07
N GLY A 39 -2.03 6.58 6.83
CA GLY A 39 -2.05 7.61 7.87
C GLY A 39 -3.04 8.72 7.56
N ASP A 40 -3.14 9.72 8.42
CA ASP A 40 -4.03 10.87 8.21
C ASP A 40 -3.48 11.78 7.10
N VAL A 41 -3.94 11.53 5.87
CA VAL A 41 -3.51 12.26 4.68
C VAL A 41 -4.60 12.20 3.59
N ARG A 42 -4.60 13.23 2.72
CA ARG A 42 -5.36 13.21 1.48
C ARG A 42 -4.41 13.06 0.31
N LEU A 43 -4.66 12.07 -0.55
CA LEU A 43 -3.92 11.91 -1.80
C LEU A 43 -4.54 12.76 -2.91
N ASP A 44 -3.69 13.43 -3.68
CA ASP A 44 -4.04 13.97 -4.99
C ASP A 44 -3.80 12.86 -6.05
N PRO A 45 -4.82 12.40 -6.80
CA PRO A 45 -4.70 11.32 -7.78
C PRO A 45 -3.89 11.69 -9.04
N VAL A 46 -2.94 12.63 -8.92
CA VAL A 46 -2.03 13.07 -9.98
C VAL A 46 -0.65 12.45 -9.77
N LYS A 47 -0.10 11.84 -10.83
CA LYS A 47 1.25 11.30 -10.79
C LYS A 47 2.27 12.42 -10.53
N GLY A 48 3.11 12.24 -9.51
CA GLY A 48 4.10 13.20 -9.05
C GLY A 48 3.59 14.12 -7.94
N ALA A 49 2.31 14.02 -7.54
CA ALA A 49 1.81 14.80 -6.42
C ALA A 49 2.45 14.30 -5.11
N PRO A 50 3.06 15.20 -4.31
CA PRO A 50 3.65 14.84 -3.03
C PRO A 50 2.57 14.65 -1.96
N TYR A 51 2.91 13.92 -0.92
CA TYR A 51 2.12 13.81 0.29
C TYR A 51 3.02 13.71 1.53
N GLU A 52 2.48 14.13 2.66
CA GLU A 52 3.07 13.97 3.99
C GLU A 52 1.96 13.60 4.97
N THR A 53 2.19 12.58 5.79
CA THR A 53 1.24 12.14 6.83
C THR A 53 1.55 12.84 8.15
N ALA A 54 0.59 12.90 9.06
CA ALA A 54 0.79 13.48 10.40
C ALA A 54 1.94 12.81 11.19
N GLU A 55 2.23 11.54 10.92
CA GLU A 55 3.31 10.75 11.52
C GLU A 55 4.69 11.03 10.89
N GLY A 56 4.74 11.85 9.82
CA GLY A 56 5.95 12.25 9.13
C GLY A 56 6.40 11.28 8.04
N THR A 57 5.51 10.42 7.54
CA THR A 57 5.79 9.65 6.32
C THR A 57 5.63 10.57 5.12
N VAL A 58 6.65 10.66 4.28
CA VAL A 58 6.62 11.45 3.05
C VAL A 58 6.66 10.55 1.82
N GLY A 59 6.17 11.07 0.69
CA GLY A 59 6.25 10.37 -0.58
C GLY A 59 5.54 11.10 -1.71
N GLU A 60 5.40 10.41 -2.84
CA GLU A 60 4.71 10.91 -4.03
C GLU A 60 3.81 9.83 -4.63
N VAL A 61 2.72 10.28 -5.27
CA VAL A 61 1.86 9.40 -6.07
C VAL A 61 2.59 9.01 -7.36
N ARG A 62 2.83 7.71 -7.55
CA ARG A 62 3.50 7.17 -8.75
C ARG A 62 2.51 6.58 -9.76
N GLY A 63 1.30 6.27 -9.31
CA GLY A 63 0.19 5.87 -10.16
C GLY A 63 -1.11 5.74 -9.38
N TYR A 64 -2.19 6.18 -9.99
CA TYR A 64 -3.53 6.14 -9.43
C TYR A 64 -4.48 5.64 -10.51
N ARG A 65 -4.94 4.39 -10.39
CA ARG A 65 -5.85 3.75 -11.34
C ARG A 65 -7.10 3.36 -10.60
N GLU A 66 -8.18 4.05 -10.91
CA GLU A 66 -9.47 3.84 -10.27
C GLU A 66 -9.89 2.37 -10.31
N ARG A 67 -10.31 1.87 -9.15
CA ARG A 67 -10.80 0.50 -8.93
C ARG A 67 -9.79 -0.60 -9.27
N GLU A 68 -8.52 -0.25 -9.43
CA GLU A 68 -7.45 -1.18 -9.78
C GLU A 68 -6.28 -1.07 -8.81
N LYS A 69 -5.68 0.11 -8.67
CA LYS A 69 -4.41 0.25 -7.95
C LYS A 69 -4.03 1.68 -7.58
N ILE A 70 -3.48 1.86 -6.39
CA ILE A 70 -2.71 3.05 -5.99
C ILE A 70 -1.25 2.63 -5.77
N ARG A 71 -0.30 3.41 -6.30
CA ARG A 71 1.15 3.21 -6.13
C ARG A 71 1.78 4.49 -5.64
N LEU A 72 2.53 4.39 -4.55
CA LEU A 72 3.19 5.51 -3.88
C LEU A 72 4.69 5.19 -3.70
N THR A 73 5.54 6.21 -3.69
CA THR A 73 6.77 6.10 -2.90
C THR A 73 6.43 6.26 -1.43
N TRP A 74 7.17 5.61 -0.54
CA TRP A 74 6.88 5.58 0.89
C TRP A 74 8.18 5.68 1.68
N TRP A 75 8.34 6.79 2.38
CA TRP A 75 9.51 7.09 3.19
C TRP A 75 9.07 7.51 4.60
N PRO A 76 8.96 6.56 5.54
CA PRO A 76 8.64 6.85 6.93
C PRO A 76 9.72 7.67 7.60
N LYS A 77 9.30 8.46 8.59
CA LYS A 77 10.21 9.16 9.48
C LYS A 77 11.18 8.17 10.13
N GLY A 78 12.48 8.43 9.98
CA GLY A 78 13.55 7.63 10.58
C GLY A 78 14.09 6.51 9.70
N TRP A 79 13.50 6.25 8.53
CA TRP A 79 14.14 5.42 7.51
C TRP A 79 15.22 6.22 6.78
N ASP A 80 16.30 5.55 6.36
CA ASP A 80 17.38 6.14 5.56
C ASP A 80 17.21 5.88 4.05
N HIS A 81 16.19 5.10 3.66
CA HIS A 81 15.83 4.84 2.27
C HIS A 81 14.33 4.93 2.03
N GLU A 82 13.98 5.18 0.77
CA GLU A 82 12.62 5.12 0.27
C GLU A 82 12.26 3.68 -0.15
N SER A 83 10.99 3.32 0.02
CA SER A 83 10.40 2.11 -0.56
C SER A 83 9.24 2.47 -1.51
N THR A 84 8.68 1.48 -2.20
CA THR A 84 7.45 1.67 -2.98
C THR A 84 6.33 0.83 -2.40
N VAL A 85 5.19 1.45 -2.10
CA VAL A 85 3.97 0.77 -1.64
C VAL A 85 2.93 0.76 -2.76
N GLN A 86 2.23 -0.37 -2.89
CA GLN A 86 1.10 -0.56 -3.79
C GLN A 86 -0.07 -1.18 -3.03
N VAL A 87 -1.25 -0.58 -3.15
CA VAL A 87 -2.52 -1.21 -2.81
C VAL A 87 -3.27 -1.51 -4.10
N ALA A 88 -3.62 -2.78 -4.34
CA ALA A 88 -4.26 -3.23 -5.56
C ALA A 88 -5.52 -4.04 -5.28
N LEU A 89 -6.50 -3.91 -6.17
CA LEU A 89 -7.76 -4.62 -6.14
C LEU A 89 -7.88 -5.58 -7.34
N ARG A 90 -8.50 -6.73 -7.08
CA ARG A 90 -8.88 -7.71 -8.12
C ARG A 90 -10.32 -8.15 -7.87
N ASN A 91 -11.14 -8.09 -8.90
CA ASN A 91 -12.49 -8.66 -8.84
C ASN A 91 -12.41 -10.19 -8.69
N ALA A 92 -13.08 -10.74 -7.68
CA ALA A 92 -13.17 -12.18 -7.40
C ALA A 92 -14.62 -12.73 -7.45
N GLY A 93 -15.57 -11.91 -7.89
CA GLY A 93 -17.00 -12.22 -7.98
C GLY A 93 -17.86 -10.97 -7.73
N PRO A 94 -19.19 -11.06 -7.93
CA PRO A 94 -20.09 -9.91 -7.79
C PRO A 94 -19.92 -9.14 -6.48
N ASP A 95 -19.78 -9.86 -5.37
CA ASP A 95 -19.64 -9.31 -4.02
C ASP A 95 -18.32 -9.73 -3.37
N LYS A 96 -17.25 -9.94 -4.16
CA LYS A 96 -15.96 -10.38 -3.65
C LYS A 96 -14.81 -9.66 -4.33
N THR A 97 -13.90 -9.16 -3.51
CA THR A 97 -12.71 -8.43 -3.98
C THR A 97 -11.47 -8.97 -3.28
N VAL A 98 -10.38 -9.17 -4.03
CA VAL A 98 -9.05 -9.40 -3.44
C VAL A 98 -8.39 -8.05 -3.23
N VAL A 99 -7.98 -7.76 -2.00
CA VAL A 99 -7.12 -6.64 -1.63
C VAL A 99 -5.69 -7.15 -1.52
N VAL A 100 -4.74 -6.42 -2.09
CA VAL A 100 -3.31 -6.74 -2.04
C VAL A 100 -2.53 -5.51 -1.62
N PHE A 101 -1.78 -5.62 -0.52
CA PHE A 101 -0.68 -4.71 -0.20
C PHE A 101 0.62 -5.33 -0.69
N HIS A 102 1.41 -4.54 -1.41
CA HIS A 102 2.73 -4.93 -1.89
C HIS A 102 3.73 -3.82 -1.59
N GLN A 103 4.91 -4.20 -1.11
CA GLN A 103 6.00 -3.28 -0.87
C GLN A 103 7.30 -3.84 -1.44
N GLU A 104 8.04 -3.00 -2.15
CA GLU A 104 9.33 -3.30 -2.79
C GLU A 104 10.40 -2.28 -2.38
N ARG A 105 11.66 -2.55 -2.73
CA ARG A 105 12.84 -1.74 -2.35
C ARG A 105 13.11 -1.72 -0.85
N LEU A 106 12.83 -2.82 -0.17
CA LEU A 106 13.23 -3.03 1.22
C LEU A 106 14.74 -3.36 1.28
N ALA A 107 15.45 -2.84 2.27
CA ALA A 107 16.90 -2.97 2.45
C ALA A 107 17.33 -4.39 2.83
N GLY A 108 16.47 -5.18 3.47
CA GLY A 108 16.88 -6.48 4.00
C GLY A 108 15.76 -7.45 4.36
N ALA A 109 16.16 -8.68 4.71
CA ALA A 109 15.26 -9.73 5.16
C ALA A 109 14.58 -9.40 6.51
N GLU A 110 15.26 -8.66 7.38
CA GLU A 110 14.72 -8.22 8.67
C GLU A 110 13.60 -7.19 8.49
N GLU A 111 13.86 -6.12 7.74
CA GLU A 111 12.86 -5.13 7.37
C GLU A 111 11.68 -5.78 6.62
N ARG A 112 11.96 -6.74 5.73
CA ARG A 112 10.92 -7.55 5.07
C ARG A 112 10.03 -8.29 6.07
N ALA A 113 10.57 -8.86 7.14
CA ALA A 113 9.78 -9.53 8.17
C ALA A 113 8.92 -8.52 8.93
N VAL A 114 9.50 -7.40 9.35
CA VAL A 114 8.78 -6.31 10.04
C VAL A 114 7.64 -5.76 9.18
N GLN A 115 7.91 -5.46 7.91
CA GLN A 115 6.89 -4.94 6.99
C GLN A 115 5.80 -5.99 6.71
N ARG A 116 6.12 -7.28 6.64
CA ARG A 116 5.09 -8.33 6.53
C ARG A 116 4.09 -8.26 7.69
N ASP A 117 4.58 -8.17 8.92
CA ASP A 117 3.73 -8.13 10.11
C ASP A 117 2.92 -6.84 10.18
N HIS A 118 3.54 -5.71 9.78
CA HIS A 118 2.86 -4.44 9.60
C HIS A 118 1.68 -4.56 8.62
N TRP A 119 1.92 -5.04 7.39
CA TRP A 119 0.86 -5.15 6.37
C TRP A 119 -0.21 -6.19 6.71
N GLN A 120 0.13 -7.25 7.46
CA GLN A 120 -0.86 -8.16 8.02
C GLN A 120 -1.76 -7.48 9.06
N THR A 121 -1.18 -6.60 9.88
CA THR A 121 -1.93 -5.82 10.87
C THR A 121 -2.82 -4.79 10.19
N VAL A 122 -2.29 -4.03 9.24
CA VAL A 122 -3.05 -3.08 8.41
C VAL A 122 -4.21 -3.79 7.69
N MET A 123 -3.98 -4.97 7.11
CA MET A 123 -5.02 -5.76 6.46
C MET A 123 -6.17 -6.11 7.42
N LYS A 124 -5.90 -6.37 8.71
CA LYS A 124 -6.96 -6.61 9.70
C LYS A 124 -7.78 -5.34 9.93
N VAL A 125 -7.12 -4.22 10.20
CA VAL A 125 -7.78 -2.91 10.43
C VAL A 125 -8.64 -2.50 9.21
N VAL A 126 -8.11 -2.67 7.99
CA VAL A 126 -8.84 -2.40 6.75
C VAL A 126 -10.09 -3.27 6.63
N VAL A 127 -9.98 -4.57 6.92
CA VAL A 127 -11.12 -5.49 6.83
C VAL A 127 -12.19 -5.17 7.87
N ASP A 128 -11.77 -4.84 9.08
CA ASP A 128 -12.70 -4.49 10.16
C ASP A 128 -13.46 -3.19 9.83
N GLY A 129 -12.77 -2.18 9.25
CA GLY A 129 -13.38 -0.93 8.84
C GLY A 129 -14.27 -1.02 7.59
N LEU A 130 -14.15 -2.07 6.77
CA LEU A 130 -15.06 -2.32 5.64
C LEU A 130 -16.46 -2.79 6.10
N GLY A 131 -16.60 -3.32 7.32
CA GLY A 131 -17.88 -3.77 7.86
C GLY A 131 -18.61 -2.75 8.73
N GLY A 132 -18.00 -1.58 8.96
CA GLY A 132 -18.52 -0.51 9.80
C GLY A 132 -19.41 0.50 9.09
#